data_AF-A0A533ZBD9-F1
#
_entry.id   AF-A0A533ZBD9-F1
#
_cell.length_a   1.000
_cell.length_b   1.000
_cell.length_c   1.000
_cell.angle_alpha   90.00
_cell.angle_beta   90.00
_cell.angle_gamma   90.00
#
_symmetry.space_group_name_H-M   'P 1'
#
loop_
_entity.id
_entity.type
_entity.pdbx_description
1 polymer ?
#
loop_
_entity_poly.entity_id
_entity_poly.type
_entity_poly.pdbx_seq_one_letter_code
_entity_poly.pdbx_strand_id
1 'polypeptide(L)' 'MRDEEIDFSDLAEQGKDFFKRAVLRLPQPKATVTIRLDRQVLEWFKAQGRGYQTRINALLRAYMEAHRS' A
#
# COMPACT_ATOMS: atom_id res chain seq x y z
N MET A 1 -20.20 -10.62 -18.50
CA MET A 1 -20.90 -9.50 -17.86
C MET A 1 -20.67 -8.30 -18.76
N ARG A 2 -21.76 -7.77 -19.30
CA ARG A 2 -21.76 -6.54 -20.08
C ARG A 2 -22.05 -5.36 -19.16
N ASP A 3 -21.60 -4.18 -19.54
CA ASP A 3 -21.78 -2.95 -18.76
C ASP A 3 -23.26 -2.66 -18.49
N GLU A 4 -24.14 -3.04 -19.42
CA GLU A 4 -25.60 -2.90 -19.32
C GLU A 4 -26.26 -3.78 -18.25
N GLU A 5 -25.53 -4.76 -17.71
CA GLU A 5 -26.03 -5.70 -16.69
C GLU A 5 -25.67 -5.24 -15.26
N ILE A 6 -25.03 -4.08 -15.11
CA ILE A 6 -24.62 -3.52 -13.81
C ILE A 6 -25.78 -2.69 -13.24
N ASP A 7 -26.32 -3.13 -12.11
CA ASP A 7 -27.35 -2.42 -11.36
C ASP A 7 -26.72 -1.37 -10.42
N PHE A 8 -27.18 -0.12 -10.53
CA PHE A 8 -26.74 1.01 -9.71
C PHE A 8 -27.84 1.53 -8.78
N SER A 9 -28.98 0.86 -8.68
CA SER A 9 -30.16 1.32 -7.93
C SER A 9 -29.90 1.54 -6.43
N ASP A 10 -28.93 0.84 -5.84
CA ASP A 10 -28.51 0.99 -4.43
C ASP A 10 -27.48 2.11 -4.19
N LEU A 11 -26.99 2.79 -5.24
CA LEU A 11 -25.92 3.78 -5.14
C LEU A 11 -26.43 5.18 -5.45
N ALA A 12 -26.19 6.12 -4.55
CA ALA A 12 -26.44 7.53 -4.81
C ALA A 12 -25.46 8.06 -5.87
N GLU A 13 -25.96 8.73 -6.91
CA GLU A 13 -25.14 9.40 -7.92
C GLU A 13 -24.24 10.46 -7.25
N GLN A 14 -22.92 10.28 -7.37
CA GLN A 14 -21.94 11.23 -6.84
C GLN A 14 -21.62 12.29 -7.88
N GLY A 15 -22.07 13.52 -7.63
CA GLY A 15 -21.79 14.67 -8.49
C GLY A 15 -20.35 15.18 -8.39
N LYS A 16 -20.02 16.19 -9.21
CA LYS A 16 -18.69 16.85 -9.21
C LYS A 16 -18.28 17.39 -7.83
N ASP A 17 -19.25 17.70 -6.96
CA ASP A 17 -19.04 18.12 -5.58
C ASP A 17 -18.31 17.09 -4.72
N PHE A 18 -18.52 15.79 -4.97
CA PHE A 18 -17.81 14.70 -4.27
C PHE A 18 -16.29 14.84 -4.43
N PHE A 19 -15.85 15.19 -5.64
CA PHE A 19 -14.43 15.33 -5.98
C PHE A 19 -13.82 16.68 -5.60
N LYS A 20 -14.61 17.69 -5.20
CA LYS A 20 -14.08 19.03 -4.82
C LYS A 20 -13.09 18.99 -3.65
N ARG A 21 -13.21 17.98 -2.78
CA ARG A 21 -12.31 17.77 -1.63
C ARG A 21 -11.41 16.54 -1.80
N ALA A 22 -11.53 15.82 -2.92
CA ALA A 22 -10.74 14.63 -3.16
C ALA A 22 -9.28 15.04 -3.39
N VAL A 23 -8.39 14.53 -2.55
CA VAL A 23 -6.96 14.77 -2.71
C VAL A 23 -6.35 13.59 -3.44
N LEU A 24 -5.84 13.86 -4.64
CA LEU A 24 -5.12 12.85 -5.41
C LEU A 24 -3.84 12.46 -4.65
N ARG A 25 -3.77 11.20 -4.23
CA ARG A 25 -2.58 10.61 -3.61
C ARG A 25 -1.97 9.64 -4.62
N LEU A 26 -1.02 10.13 -5.41
CA LEU A 26 -0.24 9.26 -6.27
C LEU A 26 0.69 8.39 -5.41
N PRO A 27 0.76 7.06 -5.63
CA PRO A 27 1.74 6.24 -4.95
C PRO A 27 3.13 6.69 -5.36
N GLN A 28 3.95 7.11 -4.40
CA GLN A 28 5.34 7.44 -4.70
C GLN A 28 6.08 6.17 -5.14
N PRO A 29 6.90 6.25 -6.20
CA PRO A 29 7.69 5.11 -6.64
C PRO A 29 8.64 4.69 -5.52
N LYS A 30 8.68 3.38 -5.24
CA LYS A 30 9.65 2.83 -4.29
C LYS A 30 11.03 2.85 -4.94
N ALA A 31 12.05 3.30 -4.20
CA ALA A 31 13.42 3.17 -4.64
C ALA A 31 13.85 1.69 -4.55
N THR A 32 14.39 1.14 -5.64
CA THR A 32 15.01 -0.18 -5.63
C THR A 32 16.43 -0.04 -5.09
N VAL A 33 16.67 -0.60 -3.90
CA VAL A 33 17.99 -0.60 -3.27
C VAL A 33 18.41 -2.01 -2.89
N THR A 34 19.69 -2.32 -3.05
CA THR A 34 20.26 -3.59 -2.61
C THR A 34 20.88 -3.40 -1.22
N ILE A 35 20.28 -4.00 -0.20
CA ILE A 35 20.80 -3.99 1.17
C ILE A 35 21.21 -5.39 1.60
N ARG A 36 22.19 -5.48 2.50
CA ARG A 36 22.55 -6.74 3.16
C ARG A 36 21.77 -6.85 4.46
N LEU A 37 21.19 -8.02 4.70
CA LEU A 37 20.46 -8.36 5.93
C LEU A 37 21.10 -9.61 6.54
N ASP A 38 21.07 -9.70 7.85
CA ASP A 38 21.46 -10.92 8.55
C ASP A 38 20.65 -12.13 8.07
N ARG A 39 21.33 -13.27 7.94
CA ARG A 39 20.73 -14.50 7.45
C ARG A 39 19.51 -14.90 8.29
N GLN A 40 19.63 -14.85 9.62
CA GLN A 40 18.55 -15.25 10.53
C GLN A 40 17.32 -14.34 10.40
N VAL A 41 17.53 -13.03 10.25
CA VAL A 41 16.46 -12.06 10.06
C VAL A 41 15.72 -12.32 8.76
N LEU A 42 16.47 -12.54 7.66
CA LEU A 42 15.88 -12.84 6.36
C LEU A 42 15.05 -14.13 6.38
N GLU A 43 15.57 -15.19 6.99
CA GLU A 43 14.87 -16.48 7.07
C GLU A 43 13.61 -16.39 7.93
N TRP A 44 13.63 -15.63 9.03
CA TRP A 44 12.44 -15.36 9.84
C TRP A 44 11.33 -14.65 9.04
N PHE A 45 11.70 -13.64 8.25
CA PHE A 45 10.76 -12.94 7.38
C PHE A 45 10.25 -13.81 6.23
N LYS A 46 11.07 -14.71 5.68
CA LYS A 46 10.64 -15.65 4.63
C LYS A 46 9.70 -16.74 5.15
N ALA A 47 9.94 -17.26 6.36
CA ALA A 47 9.08 -18.28 7.00
C ALA A 47 7.62 -17.80 7.16
N GLN A 48 7.45 -16.49 7.17
CA GLN A 48 6.20 -15.76 7.29
C GLN A 48 5.37 -15.70 5.98
N GLY A 49 5.88 -16.24 4.88
CA GLY A 49 5.19 -16.41 3.61
C GLY A 49 5.40 -15.28 2.59
N ARG A 50 4.52 -15.24 1.59
CA ARG A 50 4.57 -14.24 0.51
C ARG A 50 4.45 -12.82 1.08
N GLY A 51 5.23 -11.90 0.53
CA GLY A 51 5.21 -10.49 0.94
C GLY A 51 6.22 -10.11 2.03
N TYR A 52 7.19 -10.98 2.33
CA TYR A 52 8.24 -10.70 3.32
C TYR A 52 8.99 -9.38 3.06
N GLN A 53 9.26 -9.02 1.80
CA GLN A 53 9.87 -7.74 1.44
C GLN A 53 8.99 -6.54 1.82
N THR A 54 7.67 -6.68 1.64
CA THR A 54 6.70 -5.65 2.03
C THR A 54 6.69 -5.46 3.55
N ARG A 55 6.80 -6.56 4.32
CA ARG A 55 6.89 -6.51 5.78
C ARG A 55 8.17 -5.87 6.27
N ILE A 56 9.32 -6.19 5.65
CA ILE A 56 10.60 -5.52 5.92
C ILE A 56 10.45 -4.01 5.71
N ASN A 57 9.91 -3.59 4.56
CA ASN A 57 9.70 -2.18 4.27
C ASN A 57 8.74 -1.50 5.27
N ALA A 58 7.67 -2.19 5.69
CA ALA A 58 6.73 -1.66 6.68
C ALA A 58 7.40 -1.45 8.05
N LEU A 59 8.25 -2.40 8.49
CA LEU A 59 9.00 -2.28 9.73
C LEU A 59 9.99 -1.10 9.69
N LEU A 60 10.75 -0.97 8.59
CA LEU A 60 11.66 0.15 8.40
C LEU A 60 10.95 1.50 8.39
N ARG A 61 9.76 1.57 7.77
CA ARG A 61 8.93 2.78 7.79
C ARG A 61 8.44 3.11 9.19
N ALA A 62 7.92 2.13 9.94
CA ALA A 62 7.45 2.35 11.30
C ALA A 62 8.59 2.82 12.22
N TYR A 63 9.77 2.22 12.08
CA TYR A 63 10.97 2.67 12.80
C TYR A 63 11.36 4.11 12.43
N MET A 64 11.38 4.44 11.13
CA MET A 64 11.65 5.80 10.65
C MET A 64 10.64 6.81 11.23
N GLU A 65 9.35 6.52 11.17
CA GLU A 65 8.29 7.41 11.67
C GLU A 65 8.37 7.60 13.19
N ALA A 66 8.68 6.54 13.94
CA ALA A 66 8.87 6.62 15.39
C ALA A 66 10.08 7.46 15.81
N HIS A 67 11.08 7.61 14.94
CA HIS A 67 12.30 8.39 15.19
C HIS A 67 12.31 9.75 14.50
N ARG A 68 11.25 10.10 13.78
CA ARG A 68 11.12 11.39 13.10
C ARG A 68 10.41 12.35 14.06
N SER A 69 11.20 13.17 14.74
CA SER A 69 10.75 14.26 15.61
C SER A 69 10.13 15.39 14.79
#